data_AF-A0AAU7D981-F1
#
_entry.id   AF-A0AAU7D981-F1
#
_cell.length_a   1.000
_cell.length_b   1.000
_cell.length_c   1.000
_cell.angle_alpha   90.00
_cell.angle_beta   90.00
_cell.angle_gamma   90.00
#
_symmetry.space_group_name_H-M   'P 1'
#
loop_
_entity.id
_entity.type
_entity.pdbx_description
1 polymer ?
#
loop_
_entity_poly.entity_id
_entity_poly.type
_entity_poly.pdbx_seq_one_letter_code
_entity_poly.pdbx_strand_id
1 'polypeptide(L)'
;MLSSLPSHLSLHLRSPRNIAAMAVGAAAVAGIAWYTLRRPRPSAEEIERERRELLATTGRITDGSITDVPIQLTQPDNQDTSSSEPLIVVYNYRIAGVAYECAQDVTLLAEHVRDVRVDLPIQVRYDLHNPANSIVVSESWNGLRLNHHLHDTETGKHETP
;
A
#
# COMPACT_ATOMS: atom_id res chain seq x y z
N MET A 1 -8.19 27.67 66.86
CA MET A 1 -9.48 27.31 66.26
C MET A 1 -9.21 26.66 64.90
N LEU A 2 -9.18 25.31 64.83
CA LEU A 2 -9.06 24.57 63.57
C LEU A 2 -10.42 23.93 63.28
N SER A 3 -11.20 24.57 62.42
CA SER A 3 -12.50 24.08 61.95
C SER A 3 -12.32 23.29 60.65
N SER A 4 -12.50 21.97 60.78
CA SER A 4 -13.11 21.03 59.83
C SER A 4 -12.81 21.20 58.33
N LEU A 5 -11.94 20.34 57.81
CA LEU A 5 -11.97 19.95 56.40
C LEU A 5 -13.31 19.28 56.08
N PRO A 6 -13.98 19.61 54.95
CA PRO A 6 -15.24 19.00 54.58
C PRO A 6 -15.03 17.53 54.16
N SER A 7 -15.49 16.60 54.99
CA SER A 7 -15.55 15.17 54.71
C SER A 7 -16.73 14.82 53.79
N HIS A 8 -16.68 15.28 52.54
CA HIS A 8 -17.63 14.86 51.49
C HIS A 8 -17.01 13.84 50.54
N LEU A 9 -16.12 12.99 51.05
CA LEU A 9 -15.57 11.87 50.28
C LEU A 9 -16.65 10.78 50.14
N SER A 10 -17.48 10.99 49.12
CA SER A 10 -18.39 10.09 48.41
C SER A 10 -18.61 8.72 49.06
N LEU A 11 -19.75 8.58 49.74
CA LEU A 11 -20.29 7.32 50.30
C LEU A 11 -20.41 6.16 49.29
N HIS A 12 -20.25 6.43 47.99
CA HIS A 12 -20.24 5.43 46.92
C HIS A 12 -19.07 4.44 46.96
N LEU A 13 -17.96 4.77 47.64
CA LEU A 13 -16.75 3.94 47.72
C LEU A 13 -16.80 2.82 48.78
N ARG A 14 -17.88 2.68 49.56
CA ARG A 14 -17.98 1.62 50.59
C ARG A 14 -18.49 0.27 50.09
N SER A 15 -19.08 0.23 48.89
CA SER A 15 -19.56 -1.03 48.30
C SER A 15 -18.38 -1.82 47.74
N PRO A 16 -18.10 -3.05 48.21
CA PRO A 16 -17.03 -3.88 47.66
C PRO A 16 -17.23 -4.15 46.16
N ARG A 17 -18.49 -4.15 45.71
CA ARG A 17 -18.85 -4.29 44.28
C ARG A 17 -18.44 -3.07 43.46
N ASN A 18 -18.55 -1.85 44.00
CA ASN A 18 -18.14 -0.63 43.29
C ASN A 18 -16.61 -0.55 43.20
N ILE A 19 -15.91 -0.91 44.28
CA ILE A 19 -14.44 -0.99 44.28
C ILE A 19 -13.98 -2.02 43.25
N ALA A 20 -14.59 -3.22 43.22
CA ALA A 20 -14.26 -4.26 42.26
C ALA A 20 -14.53 -3.79 40.81
N ALA A 21 -15.67 -3.14 40.55
CA ALA A 21 -15.99 -2.60 39.24
C ALA A 21 -14.98 -1.53 38.79
N MET A 22 -14.57 -0.62 39.69
CA MET A 22 -13.55 0.39 39.40
C MET A 22 -12.18 -0.24 39.12
N ALA A 23 -11.78 -1.25 39.90
CA ALA A 23 -10.52 -1.96 39.70
C ALA A 23 -10.49 -2.68 38.35
N VAL A 24 -11.58 -3.34 37.96
CA VAL A 24 -11.71 -3.99 36.64
C VAL A 24 -11.66 -2.96 35.52
N GLY A 25 -12.38 -1.84 35.66
CA GLY A 25 -12.35 -0.75 34.68
C GLY A 25 -10.95 -0.16 34.51
N ALA A 26 -10.25 0.11 35.62
CA ALA A 26 -8.88 0.60 35.60
C ALA A 26 -7.90 -0.39 34.95
N ALA A 27 -8.03 -1.69 35.27
CA ALA A 27 -7.22 -2.74 34.67
C ALA A 27 -7.47 -2.87 33.16
N ALA A 28 -8.73 -2.75 32.71
CA ALA A 28 -9.08 -2.78 31.29
C ALA A 28 -8.46 -1.58 30.54
N VAL A 29 -8.58 -0.37 31.08
CA VAL A 29 -7.98 0.84 30.48
C VAL A 29 -6.45 0.73 30.44
N ALA A 30 -5.83 0.28 31.53
CA ALA A 30 -4.38 0.06 31.58
C ALA A 30 -3.93 -1.01 30.57
N GLY A 31 -4.70 -2.10 30.44
CA GLY A 31 -4.44 -3.16 29.46
C GLY A 31 -4.53 -2.66 28.01
N ILE A 32 -5.56 -1.87 27.69
CA ILE A 32 -5.72 -1.26 26.35
C ILE A 32 -4.57 -0.30 26.09
N ALA A 33 -4.26 0.60 27.03
CA ALA A 33 -3.15 1.54 26.90
C ALA A 33 -1.83 0.79 26.65
N TRP A 34 -1.51 -0.20 27.47
CA TRP A 34 -0.32 -1.03 27.31
C TRP A 34 -0.25 -1.73 25.95
N TYR A 35 -1.37 -2.33 25.51
CA TYR A 35 -1.46 -2.98 24.21
C TYR A 35 -1.21 -1.99 23.06
N THR A 36 -1.85 -0.82 23.09
CA THR A 36 -1.68 0.20 22.06
C THR A 36 -0.26 0.78 22.03
N LEU A 37 0.37 1.00 23.18
CA LEU A 37 1.75 1.50 23.26
C LEU A 37 2.78 0.46 22.78
N ARG A 38 2.46 -0.84 22.88
CA ARG A 38 3.33 -1.92 22.42
C ARG A 38 3.04 -2.39 21.00
N ARG A 39 1.99 -1.89 20.35
CA ARG A 39 1.69 -2.26 18.97
C ARG A 39 2.82 -1.76 18.06
N PRO A 40 3.44 -2.63 17.24
CA PRO A 40 4.49 -2.20 16.33
C PRO A 40 3.92 -1.18 15.35
N ARG A 41 4.73 -0.15 15.03
CA ARG A 41 4.37 0.79 13.97
C ARG A 41 4.37 0.05 12.62
N PRO A 42 3.43 0.34 11.72
CA PRO A 42 3.47 -0.19 10.36
C PRO A 42 4.84 0.07 9.72
N SER A 43 5.37 -0.90 8.99
CA SER A 43 6.61 -0.72 8.23
C SER A 43 6.37 0.26 7.08
N ALA A 44 7.44 0.84 6.53
CA ALA A 44 7.34 1.70 5.35
C ALA A 44 6.67 0.97 4.16
N GLU A 45 6.97 -0.32 3.99
CA GLU A 45 6.35 -1.18 2.98
C GLU A 45 4.85 -1.35 3.19
N GLU A 46 4.41 -1.53 4.44
CA GLU A 46 3.00 -1.67 4.78
C GLU A 46 2.23 -0.38 4.50
N ILE A 47 2.83 0.76 4.86
CA ILE A 47 2.27 2.09 4.58
C ILE A 47 2.15 2.31 3.07
N GLU A 48 3.19 1.97 2.32
CA GLU A 48 3.18 2.13 0.87
C GLU A 48 2.19 1.17 0.19
N ARG A 49 2.04 -0.05 0.70
CA ARG A 49 1.02 -1.00 0.24
C ARG A 49 -0.39 -0.48 0.50
N GLU A 50 -0.66 0.04 1.69
CA GLU A 50 -1.96 0.66 2.03
C GLU A 50 -2.24 1.88 1.15
N ARG A 51 -1.24 2.72 0.89
CA ARG A 51 -1.37 3.86 -0.04
C ARG A 51 -1.77 3.42 -1.44
N ARG A 52 -1.09 2.39 -1.99
CA ARG A 52 -1.37 1.84 -3.33
C ARG A 52 -2.78 1.24 -3.40
N GLU A 53 -3.19 0.47 -2.38
CA GLU A 53 -4.53 -0.13 -2.33
C GLU A 53 -5.65 0.92 -2.20
N LEU A 54 -5.41 1.98 -1.42
CA LEU A 54 -6.36 3.08 -1.32
C LEU A 54 -6.55 3.74 -2.70
N LEU A 55 -5.46 4.07 -3.40
CA LEU A 55 -5.53 4.62 -4.76
C LEU A 55 -6.16 3.65 -5.76
N ALA A 56 -5.90 2.35 -5.64
CA ALA A 56 -6.54 1.33 -6.46
C ALA A 56 -8.06 1.26 -6.20
N THR A 57 -8.51 1.51 -4.97
CA THR A 57 -9.94 1.44 -4.67
C THR A 57 -10.66 2.74 -5.03
N THR A 58 -10.07 3.90 -4.72
CA THR A 58 -10.77 5.19 -4.76
C THR A 58 -10.26 6.17 -5.82
N GLY A 59 -9.11 5.88 -6.44
CA GLY A 59 -8.48 6.78 -7.42
C GLY A 59 -9.29 6.92 -8.70
N ARG A 60 -9.22 8.12 -9.31
CA ARG A 60 -9.77 8.34 -10.66
C ARG A 60 -8.79 7.85 -11.71
N ILE A 61 -9.31 7.40 -12.84
CA ILE A 61 -8.52 6.87 -13.95
C ILE A 61 -8.38 7.95 -15.03
N THR A 62 -7.19 8.05 -15.61
CA THR A 62 -6.91 8.83 -16.83
C THR A 62 -5.89 8.10 -17.69
N ASP A 63 -5.80 8.46 -18.95
CA ASP A 63 -4.71 8.00 -19.82
C ASP A 63 -3.40 8.73 -19.50
N GLY A 64 -2.29 8.03 -19.70
CA GLY A 64 -0.93 8.54 -19.58
C GLY A 64 0.03 7.81 -20.51
N SER A 65 1.31 8.14 -20.41
CA SER A 65 2.38 7.43 -21.11
C SER A 65 3.57 7.18 -20.20
N ILE A 66 4.29 6.09 -20.50
CA ILE A 66 5.55 5.79 -19.85
C ILE A 66 6.63 6.67 -20.46
N THR A 67 7.44 7.27 -19.62
CA THR A 67 8.59 8.09 -20.04
C THR A 67 9.88 7.31 -19.92
N ASP A 68 10.03 6.54 -18.85
CA ASP A 68 11.19 5.68 -18.62
C ASP A 68 10.77 4.43 -17.85
N VAL A 69 11.40 3.30 -18.19
CA VAL A 69 11.32 2.06 -17.41
C VAL A 69 12.74 1.55 -17.22
N PRO A 70 13.10 1.08 -16.02
CA PRO A 70 14.29 0.29 -15.82
C PRO A 70 14.14 -0.95 -16.68
N ILE A 71 14.91 -0.99 -17.76
CA ILE A 71 15.12 -2.21 -18.50
C ILE A 71 15.74 -3.15 -17.48
N GLN A 72 15.00 -4.18 -17.06
CA GLN A 72 15.60 -5.25 -16.30
C GLN A 72 16.53 -5.96 -17.28
N LEU A 73 17.81 -5.58 -17.27
CA LEU A 73 18.83 -6.30 -18.01
C LEU A 73 18.87 -7.66 -17.33
N THR A 74 18.23 -8.65 -17.93
CA THR A 74 18.42 -10.04 -17.56
C THR A 74 19.87 -10.38 -17.87
N GLN A 75 20.78 -10.04 -16.96
CA GLN A 75 22.14 -10.55 -16.99
C GLN A 75 22.03 -11.98 -16.47
N PRO A 76 22.24 -13.02 -17.31
CA PRO A 76 21.87 -14.38 -16.93
C PRO A 76 22.85 -15.05 -15.95
N ASP A 77 23.86 -14.36 -15.40
CA ASP A 77 25.07 -15.10 -14.98
C ASP A 77 25.79 -14.65 -13.71
N ASN A 78 25.14 -13.89 -12.80
CA ASN A 78 25.72 -13.66 -11.47
C ASN A 78 24.73 -14.07 -10.39
N GLN A 79 24.82 -15.35 -10.04
CA GLN A 79 24.11 -16.01 -8.96
C GLN A 79 24.74 -15.63 -7.60
N ASP A 80 24.87 -14.33 -7.34
CA ASP A 80 25.33 -13.79 -6.07
C ASP A 80 24.87 -12.33 -6.00
N THR A 81 23.80 -12.05 -5.26
CA THR A 81 23.63 -10.91 -4.33
C THR A 81 22.14 -10.75 -4.00
N SER A 82 21.84 -10.81 -2.72
CA SER A 82 20.56 -10.59 -2.03
C SER A 82 20.06 -9.13 -2.06
N SER A 83 20.29 -8.40 -3.15
CA SER A 83 19.80 -7.05 -3.37
C SER A 83 19.05 -6.99 -4.69
N SER A 84 17.72 -7.03 -4.63
CA SER A 84 16.90 -6.68 -5.80
C SER A 84 17.17 -5.22 -6.13
N GLU A 85 17.66 -4.95 -7.34
CA GLU A 85 17.82 -3.58 -7.83
C GLU A 85 16.46 -2.85 -7.79
N PRO A 86 16.43 -1.57 -7.37
CA PRO A 86 15.19 -0.82 -7.28
C PRO A 86 14.56 -0.67 -8.67
N LEU A 87 13.30 -1.08 -8.78
CA LEU A 87 12.54 -1.06 -10.03
C LEU A 87 11.56 0.13 -9.98
N ILE A 88 11.80 1.18 -10.77
CA ILE A 88 11.03 2.42 -10.76
C ILE A 88 10.39 2.70 -12.12
N VAL A 89 9.06 2.75 -12.23
CA VAL A 89 8.40 3.19 -13.49
C VAL A 89 8.22 4.70 -13.48
N VAL A 90 8.72 5.40 -14.50
CA VAL A 90 8.51 6.84 -14.70
C VAL A 90 7.45 7.06 -15.77
N TYR A 91 6.43 7.84 -15.44
CA TYR A 91 5.29 8.08 -16.32
C TYR A 91 4.80 9.52 -16.20
N ASN A 92 4.04 9.94 -17.21
CA ASN A 92 3.37 11.22 -17.21
C ASN A 92 1.89 11.06 -17.58
N TYR A 93 1.08 12.03 -17.14
CA TYR A 93 -0.32 12.15 -17.51
C TYR A 93 -0.77 13.61 -17.35
N ARG A 94 -1.97 13.93 -17.84
CA ARG A 94 -2.49 15.31 -17.83
C ARG A 94 -3.90 15.38 -17.28
N ILE A 95 -4.14 16.37 -16.40
CA ILE A 95 -5.47 16.69 -15.87
C ILE A 95 -5.69 18.20 -15.96
N ALA A 96 -6.83 18.61 -16.50
CA ALA A 96 -7.22 20.03 -16.60
C ALA A 96 -6.11 20.91 -17.22
N GLY A 97 -5.38 20.39 -18.21
CA GLY A 97 -4.28 21.10 -18.86
C GLY A 97 -2.94 21.04 -18.12
N VAL A 98 -2.86 20.56 -16.88
CA VAL A 98 -1.63 20.42 -16.10
C VAL A 98 -1.00 19.04 -16.32
N ALA A 99 0.27 19.02 -16.72
CA ALA A 99 1.04 17.79 -16.87
C ALA A 99 1.70 17.42 -15.54
N TYR A 100 1.64 16.14 -15.20
CA TYR A 100 2.30 15.55 -14.06
C TYR A 100 3.29 14.52 -14.55
N GLU A 101 4.47 14.50 -13.96
CA GLU A 101 5.50 13.49 -14.16
C GLU A 101 5.78 12.85 -12.81
N CYS A 102 5.73 11.53 -12.76
CA CYS A 102 5.76 10.76 -11.53
C CYS A 102 6.64 9.53 -11.71
N ALA A 103 7.25 9.11 -10.60
CA ALA A 103 8.02 7.88 -10.51
C ALA A 103 7.36 6.98 -9.46
N GLN A 104 7.10 5.72 -9.82
CA GLN A 104 6.55 4.74 -8.91
C GLN A 104 7.58 3.62 -8.68
N ASP A 105 7.90 3.39 -7.41
CA ASP A 105 8.62 2.17 -7.01
C ASP A 105 7.71 0.94 -7.15
N VAL A 106 8.16 0.00 -7.97
CA VAL A 106 7.51 -1.25 -8.31
C VAL A 106 8.41 -2.45 -8.01
N THR A 107 9.44 -2.29 -7.16
CA THR A 107 10.37 -3.36 -6.76
C THR A 107 9.63 -4.57 -6.20
N LEU A 108 8.62 -4.32 -5.36
CA LEU A 108 7.74 -5.36 -4.79
C LEU A 108 6.67 -5.86 -5.77
N LEU A 109 6.52 -5.22 -6.93
CA LEU A 109 5.54 -5.52 -7.97
C LEU A 109 6.22 -6.00 -9.27
N ALA A 110 7.47 -6.47 -9.20
CA ALA A 110 8.27 -6.82 -10.38
C ALA A 110 7.56 -7.75 -11.37
N GLU A 111 6.75 -8.70 -10.87
CA GLU A 111 5.95 -9.60 -11.71
C GLU A 111 4.89 -8.90 -12.58
N HIS A 112 4.37 -7.76 -12.13
CA HIS A 112 3.36 -6.98 -12.83
C HIS A 112 3.96 -6.07 -13.92
N VAL A 113 5.29 -5.97 -14.00
CA VAL A 113 6.00 -5.03 -14.87
C VAL A 113 7.05 -5.67 -15.79
N ARG A 114 7.13 -7.01 -15.86
CA ARG A 114 8.16 -7.74 -16.64
C ARG A 114 8.11 -7.47 -18.15
N ASP A 115 6.93 -7.26 -18.71
CA ASP A 115 6.68 -7.19 -20.16
C ASP A 115 6.00 -5.90 -20.59
N VAL A 116 6.34 -4.79 -19.92
CA VAL A 116 5.69 -3.49 -20.13
C VAL A 116 6.10 -2.87 -21.46
N ARG A 117 5.11 -2.40 -22.20
CA ARG A 117 5.29 -1.70 -23.48
C ARG A 117 5.30 -0.19 -23.26
N VAL A 118 6.46 0.44 -23.49
CA VAL A 118 6.67 1.90 -23.35
C VAL A 118 5.99 2.72 -24.46
N ASP A 119 5.75 2.09 -25.62
CA ASP A 119 5.17 2.68 -26.82
C ASP A 119 3.63 2.74 -26.78
N LEU A 120 3.01 2.10 -25.80
CA LEU A 120 1.55 2.03 -25.68
C LEU A 120 1.04 2.96 -24.57
N PRO A 121 -0.17 3.54 -24.74
CA PRO A 121 -0.79 4.33 -23.68
C PRO A 121 -1.10 3.44 -22.47
N ILE A 122 -0.89 4.01 -21.29
CA ILE A 122 -1.17 3.37 -20.01
C ILE A 122 -2.38 4.04 -19.36
N GLN A 123 -2.98 3.34 -18.39
CA GLN A 123 -3.92 3.95 -17.47
C GLN A 123 -3.19 4.34 -16.19
N VAL A 124 -3.48 5.54 -15.70
CA VAL A 124 -2.98 6.08 -14.43
C VAL A 124 -4.17 6.23 -13.49
N ARG A 125 -4.00 5.76 -12.26
CA ARG A 125 -4.90 6.06 -11.14
C ARG A 125 -4.33 7.16 -10.27
N TYR A 126 -5.14 8.15 -9.93
CA TYR A 126 -4.71 9.31 -9.15
C TYR A 126 -5.75 9.74 -8.11
N ASP A 127 -5.30 10.40 -7.04
CA ASP A 127 -6.19 11.08 -6.10
C ASP A 127 -6.67 12.42 -6.69
N LEU A 128 -7.99 12.62 -6.73
CA LEU A 128 -8.59 13.84 -7.26
C LEU A 128 -8.15 15.11 -6.50
N HIS A 129 -7.88 15.01 -5.19
CA HIS A 129 -7.49 16.16 -4.37
C HIS A 129 -5.98 16.42 -4.40
N ASN A 130 -5.19 15.41 -4.76
CA ASN A 130 -3.75 15.50 -4.91
C ASN A 130 -3.30 14.68 -6.13
N PRO A 131 -3.42 15.22 -7.35
CA PRO A 131 -3.11 14.47 -8.57
C PRO A 131 -1.72 13.82 -8.53
N ALA A 132 -0.70 14.52 -8.06
CA ALA A 132 0.67 13.98 -7.94
C ALA A 132 0.72 12.64 -7.17
N ASN A 133 -0.21 12.40 -6.25
CA ASN A 133 -0.43 11.08 -5.66
C ASN A 133 -1.11 10.15 -6.66
N SER A 134 -0.30 9.42 -7.41
CA SER A 134 -0.74 8.54 -8.49
C SER A 134 0.02 7.21 -8.52
N ILE A 135 -0.58 6.23 -9.22
CA ILE A 135 -0.02 4.90 -9.47
C ILE A 135 -0.40 4.43 -10.88
N VAL A 136 0.44 3.56 -11.43
CA VAL A 136 0.18 2.80 -12.67
C VAL A 136 -0.06 1.32 -12.39
N VAL A 137 0.35 0.84 -11.21
CA VAL A 137 0.23 -0.56 -10.83
C VAL A 137 0.15 -0.73 -9.31
N SER A 138 -0.52 -1.79 -8.86
CA SER A 138 -0.71 -2.18 -7.46
C SER A 138 -1.03 -3.68 -7.40
N GLU A 139 -1.16 -4.23 -6.20
CA GLU A 139 -1.54 -5.62 -5.96
C GLU A 139 -2.91 -5.98 -6.55
N SER A 140 -3.86 -5.05 -6.52
CA SER A 140 -5.25 -5.28 -6.94
C SER A 140 -5.61 -4.66 -8.30
N TRP A 141 -4.69 -3.90 -8.91
CA TRP A 141 -4.95 -3.19 -10.16
C TRP A 141 -3.69 -2.93 -10.98
N ASN A 142 -3.80 -3.10 -12.31
CA ASN A 142 -2.73 -2.87 -13.27
C ASN A 142 -3.23 -2.02 -14.44
N GLY A 143 -2.65 -0.83 -14.63
CA GLY A 143 -2.92 0.08 -15.74
C GLY A 143 -1.93 -0.04 -16.90
N LEU A 144 -0.91 -0.88 -16.78
CA LEU A 144 0.14 -1.08 -17.78
C LEU A 144 -0.32 -2.05 -18.87
N ARG A 145 0.19 -1.86 -20.09
CA ARG A 145 -0.03 -2.79 -21.20
C ARG A 145 1.14 -3.77 -21.23
N LEU A 146 0.84 -5.04 -21.00
CA LEU A 146 1.79 -6.13 -21.09
C LEU A 146 1.84 -6.68 -22.53
N ASN A 147 3.00 -7.16 -22.97
CA ASN A 147 3.07 -7.98 -24.18
C ASN A 147 2.24 -9.24 -23.97
N HIS A 148 1.27 -9.46 -24.85
CA HIS A 148 0.58 -10.74 -24.95
C HIS A 148 1.55 -11.74 -25.59
N HIS A 149 2.42 -12.37 -24.80
CA HIS A 149 3.16 -13.52 -25.28
C HIS A 149 2.15 -14.65 -25.46
N LEU A 150 1.67 -14.86 -26.70
CA LEU A 150 0.89 -16.04 -27.06
C LEU A 150 1.73 -17.26 -26.66
N HIS A 151 1.27 -18.01 -25.67
CA HIS A 151 1.71 -19.38 -25.48
C HIS A 151 0.98 -20.20 -26.55
N ASP A 152 1.48 -20.17 -27.79
CA ASP A 152 1.05 -21.08 -28.83
C ASP A 152 1.53 -22.48 -28.43
N THR A 153 0.74 -23.17 -27.61
CA THR A 153 0.84 -24.63 -27.47
C THR A 153 0.49 -25.24 -28.82
N GLU A 154 1.53 -25.58 -29.57
CA GLU A 154 1.52 -26.45 -30.74
C GLU A 154 0.84 -27.80 -30.38
N THR A 155 -0.50 -27.82 -30.39
CA THR A 155 -1.32 -29.03 -30.34
C THR A 155 -1.89 -29.24 -31.73
N GLY A 156 -1.07 -29.82 -32.61
CA GLY A 156 -1.43 -29.94 -34.01
C GLY A 156 -0.56 -30.87 -34.82
N LYS A 157 -0.05 -31.96 -34.24
CA LYS A 157 0.49 -33.09 -35.01
C LYS A 157 0.13 -34.41 -34.35
N HIS A 158 -0.99 -35.00 -34.78
CA HIS A 158 -1.08 -36.37 -35.28
C HIS A 158 -2.56 -36.72 -35.51
N GLU A 159 -3.08 -36.35 -36.68
CA GLU A 159 -4.12 -37.15 -37.33
C GLU A 159 -3.58 -37.68 -38.65
N THR A 160 -3.82 -38.97 -38.81
CA THR A 160 -3.28 -39.96 -39.73
C THR A 160 -3.94 -39.87 -41.12
N PRO A 161 -3.48 -40.64 -42.12
CA PRO A 161 -3.81 -42.07 -42.23
C PRO A 161 -2.60 -43.01 -42.34
#